data_AF-A0A8J2WMT8-F1
#
_entry.id   AF-A0A8J2WMT8-F1
#
_cell.length_a   1.000
_cell.length_b   1.000
_cell.length_c   1.000
_cell.angle_alpha   90.00
_cell.angle_beta   90.00
_cell.angle_gamma   90.00
#
_symmetry.space_group_name_H-M   'P 1'
#
loop_
_entity.id
_entity.type
_entity.pdbx_description
1 polymer ?
#
loop_
_entity_poly.entity_id
_entity_poly.type
_entity_poly.pdbx_seq_one_letter_code
_entity_poly.pdbx_strand_id
1 'polypeptide(L)'
;MKSQERTQSEGRVKKRLKVTRRLSVRLDPPSKHRSQRLPFSSLFPLPALNDRQSIRLTRRAMVMDGCQLIWRLIVCLLIAIPPLVVSINWIGLHRHWDSEFWNWTTLNSSSRQINIVKSTCWSAVRQKLLTKEQVKVCLQQPATMLSVWEAGQSSSQACRQAFAERRWNCSSIDILPRKAPDLSHGTREQAWVYALTSAALTRVVARSCSSGILKQCACGSFPRHPPDGQFKWGGCGDDIKYAKQFAKSFTDAPLKRVNRKAAATLLRISDHSDLLGGHSSSAAAVPHWKKPHIISAMNMHNNRVGRKVAEQSLQTQCKCHGVSGSCQIKTCWRSLPPIGEIANRMKTLYGLAVEVTPRRPNDMRRRSAVASGRLAMLTAIQHHHPQTPPSMMASTAVRDGGFNEQDLIYITKSPDYCRRDKQSGSLGTVGRTCNATHESSSGSCASLCCGRGYITVLREQVERCHCKYIWCCTQVRCKTCRHQVEVHMCK
;
A
#
# COMPACT_ATOMS: atom_id res chain seq x y z
N MET A 1 54.59 14.27 -16.82
CA MET A 1 55.52 15.38 -17.12
C MET A 1 54.68 16.61 -17.51
N LYS A 2 55.05 17.77 -16.94
CA LYS A 2 54.84 19.20 -17.31
C LYS A 2 54.01 19.50 -18.59
N SER A 3 53.25 20.58 -18.73
CA SER A 3 53.32 21.91 -18.08
C SER A 3 51.96 22.64 -18.12
N GLN A 4 51.86 23.64 -17.23
CA GLN A 4 50.95 24.77 -17.30
C GLN A 4 51.33 25.73 -18.43
N GLU A 5 50.37 26.52 -18.91
CA GLU A 5 50.60 27.93 -19.29
C GLU A 5 49.35 28.79 -19.05
N ARG A 6 49.57 29.90 -18.33
CA ARG A 6 48.74 31.12 -18.24
C ARG A 6 48.87 31.88 -19.59
N THR A 7 48.00 32.80 -20.02
CA THR A 7 47.68 34.13 -19.43
C THR A 7 46.67 34.87 -20.33
N GLN A 8 45.85 35.75 -19.71
CA GLN A 8 45.35 37.07 -20.19
C GLN A 8 44.39 37.15 -21.40
N SER A 9 43.49 38.14 -21.57
CA SER A 9 42.79 39.12 -20.73
C SER A 9 41.88 39.96 -21.66
N GLU A 10 40.77 40.46 -21.12
CA GLU A 10 40.02 41.68 -21.53
C GLU A 10 39.12 41.72 -22.78
N GLY A 11 37.91 42.27 -22.58
CA GLY A 11 36.91 42.58 -23.61
C GLY A 11 35.55 42.99 -23.03
N ARG A 12 35.50 44.15 -22.38
CA ARG A 12 34.33 44.72 -21.69
C ARG A 12 33.51 45.59 -22.66
N VAL A 13 32.24 45.25 -22.93
CA VAL A 13 31.29 46.18 -23.57
C VAL A 13 30.10 46.42 -22.66
N LYS A 14 30.03 47.63 -22.11
CA LYS A 14 28.88 48.22 -21.42
C LYS A 14 27.94 48.82 -22.48
N LYS A 15 26.63 48.59 -22.37
CA LYS A 15 25.60 49.53 -22.86
C LYS A 15 24.57 49.78 -21.76
N ARG A 16 24.29 51.06 -21.54
CA ARG A 16 23.48 51.65 -20.47
C ARG A 16 22.50 52.64 -21.13
N LEU A 17 21.33 52.79 -20.49
CA LEU A 17 20.30 53.85 -20.63
C LEU A 17 19.30 53.79 -21.81
N LYS A 18 18.00 53.78 -21.48
CA LYS A 18 17.22 55.03 -21.30
C LYS A 18 15.91 54.80 -20.53
N VAL A 19 15.60 55.76 -19.67
CA VAL A 19 14.41 55.94 -18.82
C VAL A 19 13.55 57.05 -19.45
N THR A 20 12.22 56.92 -19.44
CA THR A 20 11.24 58.04 -19.53
C THR A 20 9.95 57.66 -18.75
N ARG A 21 9.69 58.31 -17.60
CA ARG A 21 8.61 59.28 -17.25
C ARG A 21 7.17 58.74 -17.32
N ARG A 22 6.51 58.47 -16.17
CA ARG A 22 5.73 59.36 -15.24
C ARG A 22 4.36 59.83 -15.78
N LEU A 23 3.30 59.43 -15.08
CA LEU A 23 2.09 60.24 -14.89
C LEU A 23 1.56 60.02 -13.46
N SER A 24 1.49 61.13 -12.71
CA SER A 24 0.85 61.27 -11.41
C SER A 24 -0.46 62.01 -11.61
N VAL A 25 -1.49 61.65 -10.84
CA VAL A 25 -2.60 62.57 -10.51
C VAL A 25 -2.87 62.45 -9.01
N ARG A 26 -2.99 63.59 -8.34
CA ARG A 26 -3.28 63.78 -6.91
C ARG A 26 -4.27 64.96 -6.81
N LEU A 27 -5.18 64.89 -5.82
CA LEU A 27 -5.70 65.97 -4.94
C LEU A 27 -7.24 66.02 -4.77
N ASP A 28 -7.71 65.52 -3.61
CA ASP A 28 -8.30 66.25 -2.45
C ASP A 28 -9.78 66.75 -2.37
N PRO A 29 -10.33 66.95 -1.13
CA PRO A 29 -11.72 66.63 -0.66
C PRO A 29 -12.61 67.90 -0.43
N PRO A 30 -13.80 67.92 0.26
CA PRO A 30 -13.92 67.83 1.75
C PRO A 30 -15.28 67.41 2.44
N SER A 31 -15.21 67.27 3.78
CA SER A 31 -16.23 67.58 4.84
C SER A 31 -17.39 66.59 5.19
N LYS A 32 -17.95 66.48 6.41
CA LYS A 32 -17.73 67.06 7.77
C LYS A 32 -18.64 66.32 8.82
N HIS A 33 -18.19 66.28 10.09
CA HIS A 33 -18.93 66.11 11.40
C HIS A 33 -19.72 64.79 11.67
N ARG A 34 -19.75 64.20 12.88
CA ARG A 34 -20.07 64.79 14.21
C ARG A 34 -19.52 63.93 15.36
N SER A 35 -19.28 64.60 16.50
CA SER A 35 -18.64 64.16 17.74
C SER A 35 -19.66 63.97 18.88
N GLN A 36 -19.48 62.96 19.75
CA GLN A 36 -19.98 62.83 21.15
C GLN A 36 -19.00 61.84 21.87
N ARG A 37 -18.14 62.12 22.88
CA ARG A 37 -18.27 62.65 24.27
C ARG A 37 -19.25 61.81 25.12
N LEU A 38 -18.85 60.96 26.09
CA LEU A 38 -18.32 61.15 27.49
C LEU A 38 -18.31 59.74 28.19
N PRO A 39 -18.04 59.53 29.50
CA PRO A 39 -16.93 59.93 30.38
C PRO A 39 -16.35 58.79 31.28
N PHE A 40 -15.32 59.13 32.05
CA PHE A 40 -14.71 58.40 33.19
C PHE A 40 -15.52 58.57 34.50
N SER A 41 -15.50 57.56 35.40
CA SER A 41 -15.12 57.61 36.84
C SER A 41 -16.00 56.80 37.84
N SER A 42 -15.32 56.25 38.86
CA SER A 42 -15.78 55.88 40.23
C SER A 42 -16.32 54.43 40.41
N LEU A 43 -15.96 53.59 41.40
CA LEU A 43 -15.37 53.75 42.75
C LEU A 43 -14.63 52.47 43.28
N PHE A 44 -13.74 52.72 44.25
CA PHE A 44 -12.86 51.95 45.17
C PHE A 44 -13.52 50.83 46.05
N PRO A 45 -12.82 50.13 47.01
CA PRO A 45 -11.38 50.14 47.41
C PRO A 45 -10.71 48.75 47.64
N LEU A 46 -9.36 48.78 47.69
CA LEU A 46 -8.50 47.82 48.41
C LEU A 46 -8.08 48.44 49.77
N PRO A 47 -7.82 47.65 50.82
CA PRO A 47 -6.91 48.05 51.88
C PRO A 47 -5.50 47.49 51.65
N ALA A 48 -4.52 48.35 51.91
CA ALA A 48 -3.10 48.05 51.99
C ALA A 48 -2.73 47.48 53.38
N LEU A 49 -1.68 46.66 53.46
CA LEU A 49 -0.81 46.58 54.63
C LEU A 49 0.60 46.17 54.20
N ASN A 50 1.57 46.89 54.76
CA ASN A 50 2.98 46.96 54.41
C ASN A 50 3.81 45.79 54.96
N ASP A 51 4.74 45.36 54.11
CA ASP A 51 6.15 45.08 54.34
C ASP A 51 6.66 44.90 55.79
N ARG A 52 6.95 43.65 56.16
CA ARG A 52 8.23 43.18 56.77
C ARG A 52 8.07 41.74 57.27
N GLN A 53 8.36 40.78 56.40
CA GLN A 53 9.10 39.57 56.75
C GLN A 53 9.44 38.82 55.46
N SER A 54 10.57 39.22 54.90
CA SER A 54 11.50 38.32 54.23
C SER A 54 11.57 36.98 54.97
N ILE A 55 11.68 35.89 54.20
CA ILE A 55 12.05 34.51 54.58
C ILE A 55 10.90 33.49 54.61
N ARG A 56 10.91 32.61 53.60
CA ARG A 56 10.16 31.34 53.41
C ARG A 56 8.72 31.46 52.89
N LEU A 57 8.57 31.44 51.56
CA LEU A 57 7.58 30.59 50.86
C LEU A 57 7.72 30.63 49.31
N THR A 58 8.91 30.87 48.77
CA THR A 58 9.24 30.52 47.38
C THR A 58 10.00 29.20 47.34
N ARG A 59 9.30 28.07 47.39
CA ARG A 59 9.83 26.76 46.95
C ARG A 59 8.69 25.77 46.72
N ARG A 60 8.09 25.86 45.54
CA ARG A 60 7.60 24.72 44.74
C ARG A 60 7.26 25.17 43.31
N ALA A 61 8.13 26.00 42.72
CA ALA A 61 8.30 25.93 41.28
C ALA A 61 9.00 24.59 41.02
N MET A 62 8.28 23.63 40.43
CA MET A 62 8.86 22.39 39.93
C MET A 62 9.94 22.78 38.93
N VAL A 63 11.19 22.80 39.37
CA VAL A 63 12.36 22.75 38.49
C VAL A 63 12.27 21.40 37.80
N MET A 64 11.70 21.39 36.60
CA MET A 64 11.77 20.22 35.73
C MET A 64 13.23 20.07 35.32
N ASP A 65 13.89 19.02 35.83
CA ASP A 65 15.23 18.64 35.42
C ASP A 65 15.33 18.64 33.89
N GLY A 66 16.38 19.26 33.35
CA GLY A 66 16.63 19.26 31.90
C GLY A 66 16.64 17.84 31.31
N CYS A 67 17.02 16.85 32.13
CA CYS A 67 16.96 15.43 31.80
C CYS A 67 15.52 14.90 31.61
N GLN A 68 14.55 15.38 32.38
CA GLN A 68 13.14 15.01 32.19
C GLN A 68 12.50 15.69 30.98
N LEU A 69 12.91 16.92 30.64
CA LEU A 69 12.44 17.58 29.42
C LEU A 69 13.02 16.90 28.18
N ILE A 70 14.31 16.54 28.19
CA ILE A 70 14.96 15.76 27.13
C ILE A 70 14.35 14.37 27.04
N TRP A 71 14.11 13.68 28.16
CA TRP A 71 13.43 12.39 28.18
C TRP A 71 12.02 12.49 27.64
N ARG A 72 11.24 13.52 28.00
CA ARG A 72 9.89 13.76 27.46
C ARG A 72 9.91 14.16 26.00
N LEU A 73 10.91 14.90 25.52
CA LEU A 73 11.07 15.24 24.10
C LEU A 73 11.52 14.04 23.28
N ILE A 74 12.41 13.19 23.80
CA ILE A 74 12.81 11.91 23.19
C ILE A 74 11.64 10.95 23.19
N VAL A 75 10.91 10.82 24.30
CA VAL A 75 9.69 10.00 24.39
C VAL A 75 8.60 10.56 23.47
N CYS A 76 8.41 11.88 23.36
CA CYS A 76 7.52 12.49 22.37
C CYS A 76 8.02 12.29 20.94
N LEU A 77 9.32 12.36 20.64
CA LEU A 77 9.90 12.05 19.31
C LEU A 77 9.77 10.55 18.96
N LEU A 78 9.83 9.67 19.95
CA LEU A 78 9.64 8.22 19.81
C LEU A 78 8.15 7.82 19.76
N ILE A 79 7.25 8.60 20.37
CA ILE A 79 5.78 8.40 20.37
C ILE A 79 5.11 9.11 19.18
N ALA A 80 5.67 10.24 18.69
CA ALA A 80 5.14 11.04 17.58
C ALA A 80 5.55 10.55 16.18
N ILE A 81 6.20 9.39 16.08
CA ILE A 81 6.11 8.59 14.85
C ILE A 81 4.88 7.72 15.03
N PRO A 82 3.68 8.14 14.57
CA PRO A 82 2.59 7.19 14.45
C PRO A 82 3.14 6.01 13.67
N PRO A 83 2.99 4.76 14.15
CA PRO A 83 3.38 3.61 13.37
C PRO A 83 2.46 3.59 12.16
N LEU A 84 2.85 4.31 11.10
CA LEU A 84 2.26 4.24 9.78
C LEU A 84 2.72 2.91 9.19
N VAL A 85 2.10 1.88 9.75
CA VAL A 85 1.75 0.58 9.19
C VAL A 85 2.88 0.01 8.33
N VAL A 86 3.88 -0.63 8.92
CA VAL A 86 4.94 -1.37 8.20
C VAL A 86 4.41 -2.65 7.51
N SER A 87 3.10 -2.93 7.59
CA SER A 87 2.50 -4.22 7.24
C SER A 87 2.74 -4.72 5.81
N ILE A 88 3.02 -3.83 4.86
CA ILE A 88 3.21 -4.17 3.44
C ILE A 88 4.67 -4.01 2.99
N ASN A 89 5.55 -3.55 3.88
CA ASN A 89 6.94 -3.25 3.52
C ASN A 89 7.73 -4.51 3.15
N TRP A 90 7.26 -5.69 3.54
CA TRP A 90 7.88 -6.98 3.22
C TRP A 90 8.00 -7.21 1.71
N ILE A 91 7.16 -6.56 0.88
CA ILE A 91 7.32 -6.58 -0.58
C ILE A 91 8.69 -6.07 -0.99
N GLY A 92 9.24 -5.08 -0.27
CA GLY A 92 10.55 -4.51 -0.55
C GLY A 92 11.73 -5.46 -0.30
N LEU A 93 11.52 -6.63 0.30
CA LEU A 93 12.59 -7.59 0.60
C LEU A 93 13.42 -7.94 -0.64
N HIS A 94 12.77 -8.11 -1.80
CA HIS A 94 13.45 -8.53 -3.03
C HIS A 94 14.46 -7.55 -3.60
N ARG A 95 14.43 -6.30 -3.13
CA ARG A 95 15.30 -5.23 -3.65
C ARG A 95 16.40 -4.84 -2.68
N HIS A 96 16.29 -5.32 -1.44
CA HIS A 96 17.30 -5.10 -0.41
C HIS A 96 18.21 -6.32 -0.25
N TRP A 97 17.77 -7.49 -0.69
CA TRP A 97 18.53 -8.74 -0.64
C TRP A 97 18.29 -9.59 -1.88
N ASP A 98 19.34 -10.25 -2.34
CA ASP A 98 19.25 -11.30 -3.35
C ASP A 98 18.55 -12.55 -2.82
N SER A 99 18.04 -13.39 -3.71
CA SER A 99 17.34 -14.64 -3.35
C SER A 99 18.22 -15.60 -2.55
N GLU A 100 19.55 -15.58 -2.76
CA GLU A 100 20.51 -16.44 -2.07
C GLU A 100 20.48 -16.26 -0.54
N PHE A 101 20.22 -15.04 -0.06
CA PHE A 101 20.11 -14.74 1.36
C PHE A 101 18.95 -15.48 2.04
N TRP A 102 17.94 -15.88 1.27
CA TRP A 102 16.73 -16.55 1.75
C TRP A 102 16.70 -18.04 1.40
N ASN A 103 17.72 -18.54 0.68
CA ASN A 103 17.81 -19.94 0.28
C ASN A 103 18.34 -20.81 1.42
N TRP A 104 17.43 -21.19 2.31
CA TRP A 104 17.69 -21.99 3.50
C TRP A 104 17.17 -23.43 3.39
N THR A 105 17.02 -23.91 2.16
CA THR A 105 16.50 -25.25 1.84
C THR A 105 17.38 -26.39 2.39
N THR A 106 18.63 -26.08 2.73
CA THR A 106 19.64 -27.00 3.28
C THR A 106 20.12 -26.61 4.68
N LEU A 107 19.28 -25.97 5.50
CA LEU A 107 19.64 -25.73 6.91
C LEU A 107 19.97 -27.06 7.59
N ASN A 108 21.27 -27.32 7.74
CA ASN A 108 21.78 -28.28 8.70
C ASN A 108 21.58 -27.61 10.07
N SER A 109 21.31 -28.39 11.12
CA SER A 109 21.04 -27.85 12.47
C SER A 109 22.31 -27.29 13.14
N SER A 110 23.25 -26.72 12.38
CA SER A 110 24.47 -26.10 12.88
C SER A 110 24.16 -24.77 13.57
N SER A 111 24.77 -24.55 14.75
CA SER A 111 24.61 -23.31 15.52
C SER A 111 24.97 -22.05 14.71
N ARG A 112 25.91 -22.16 13.76
CA ARG A 112 26.30 -21.07 12.86
C ARG A 112 25.16 -20.67 11.91
N GLN A 113 24.48 -21.63 11.28
CA GLN A 113 23.36 -21.35 10.37
C GLN A 113 22.16 -20.77 11.11
N ILE A 114 21.87 -21.24 12.34
CA ILE A 114 20.81 -20.67 13.18
C ILE A 114 21.08 -19.19 13.51
N ASN A 115 22.34 -18.84 13.81
CA ASN A 115 22.72 -17.46 14.09
C ASN A 115 22.60 -16.55 12.85
N ILE A 116 22.91 -17.06 11.66
CA ILE A 116 22.74 -16.34 10.38
C ILE A 116 21.26 -16.08 10.11
N VAL A 117 20.39 -17.08 10.29
CA VAL A 117 18.93 -16.91 10.12
C VAL A 117 18.42 -15.85 11.09
N LYS A 118 18.78 -15.95 12.38
CA LYS A 118 18.40 -14.97 13.40
C LYS A 118 18.85 -13.57 13.02
N SER A 119 20.13 -13.38 12.68
CA SER A 119 20.67 -12.06 12.34
C SER A 119 20.00 -11.46 11.10
N THR A 120 19.73 -12.27 10.07
CA THR A 120 19.04 -11.87 8.84
C THR A 120 17.61 -11.43 9.11
N CYS A 121 16.83 -12.25 9.82
CA CYS A 121 15.45 -11.92 10.21
C CYS A 121 15.38 -10.62 11.02
N TRP A 122 16.28 -10.41 11.98
CA TRP A 122 16.32 -9.17 12.77
C TRP A 122 16.83 -7.96 11.98
N SER A 123 17.73 -8.17 11.01
CA SER A 123 18.16 -7.11 10.08
C SER A 123 16.98 -6.57 9.26
N ALA A 124 16.10 -7.45 8.78
CA ALA A 124 14.88 -7.06 8.07
C ALA A 124 13.92 -6.22 8.94
N VAL A 125 13.88 -6.46 10.26
CA VAL A 125 13.13 -5.60 11.20
C VAL A 125 13.79 -4.23 11.36
N ARG A 126 15.12 -4.17 11.51
CA ARG A 126 15.85 -2.90 11.62
C ARG A 126 15.66 -2.01 10.39
N GLN A 127 15.60 -2.62 9.21
CA GLN A 127 15.31 -1.93 7.95
C GLN A 127 13.83 -1.62 7.72
N LYS A 128 12.95 -1.91 8.69
CA LYS A 128 11.49 -1.68 8.60
C LYS A 128 10.85 -2.42 7.42
N LEU A 129 11.40 -3.56 7.02
CA LEU A 129 10.85 -4.42 5.97
C LEU A 129 9.93 -5.48 6.56
N LEU A 130 10.27 -6.03 7.73
CA LEU A 130 9.40 -6.94 8.48
C LEU A 130 8.91 -6.31 9.79
N THR A 131 7.68 -6.62 10.18
CA THR A 131 7.17 -6.28 11.51
C THR A 131 7.60 -7.28 12.58
N LYS A 132 7.39 -6.95 13.86
CA LYS A 132 7.61 -7.86 15.00
C LYS A 132 6.75 -9.12 14.93
N GLU A 133 5.62 -9.08 14.23
CA GLU A 133 4.75 -10.23 14.02
C GLU A 133 5.26 -11.10 12.86
N GLN A 134 5.71 -10.48 11.78
CA GLN A 134 6.23 -11.19 10.61
C GLN A 134 7.60 -11.83 10.87
N VAL A 135 8.45 -11.21 11.68
CA VAL A 135 9.76 -11.79 12.05
C VAL A 135 9.60 -13.10 12.83
N LYS A 136 8.48 -13.31 13.53
CA LYS A 136 8.21 -14.61 14.17
C LYS A 136 8.09 -15.73 13.14
N VAL A 137 7.42 -15.47 12.01
CA VAL A 137 7.34 -16.42 10.89
C VAL A 137 8.72 -16.64 10.28
N CYS A 138 9.51 -15.59 10.10
CA CYS A 138 10.88 -15.68 9.59
C CYS A 138 11.76 -16.60 10.46
N LEU A 139 11.66 -16.46 11.79
CA LEU A 139 12.44 -17.27 12.73
C LEU A 139 11.92 -18.71 12.86
N GLN A 140 10.60 -18.92 12.80
CA GLN A 140 9.97 -20.23 12.98
C GLN A 140 9.98 -21.10 11.72
N GLN A 141 9.85 -20.48 10.54
CA GLN A 141 9.73 -21.17 9.26
C GLN A 141 10.63 -20.49 8.22
N PRO A 142 11.97 -20.50 8.41
CA PRO A 142 12.90 -19.77 7.56
C PRO A 142 12.78 -20.16 6.09
N ALA A 143 12.62 -21.45 5.77
CA ALA A 143 12.46 -21.94 4.40
C ALA A 143 11.32 -21.25 3.61
N THR A 144 10.28 -20.75 4.30
CA THR A 144 9.16 -20.04 3.66
C THR A 144 9.50 -18.61 3.26
N MET A 145 10.57 -18.03 3.79
CA MET A 145 10.93 -16.66 3.50
C MET A 145 11.42 -16.46 2.07
N LEU A 146 11.96 -17.51 1.42
CA LEU A 146 12.23 -17.48 -0.02
C LEU A 146 10.92 -17.27 -0.81
N SER A 147 9.85 -18.00 -0.46
CA SER A 147 8.53 -17.80 -1.05
C SER A 147 7.96 -16.40 -0.76
N VAL A 148 8.23 -15.83 0.42
CA VAL A 148 7.83 -14.44 0.75
C VAL A 148 8.60 -13.43 -0.11
N TRP A 149 9.90 -13.63 -0.30
CA TRP A 149 10.74 -12.82 -1.18
C TRP A 149 10.25 -12.87 -2.62
N GLU A 150 10.02 -14.07 -3.16
CA GLU A 150 9.52 -14.31 -4.52
C GLU A 150 8.14 -13.68 -4.71
N ALA A 151 7.24 -13.77 -3.71
CA ALA A 151 5.94 -13.12 -3.74
C ALA A 151 6.05 -11.58 -3.80
N GLY A 152 7.01 -10.99 -3.09
CA GLY A 152 7.32 -9.57 -3.17
C GLY A 152 7.75 -9.17 -4.59
N GLN A 153 8.69 -9.91 -5.17
CA GLN A 153 9.19 -9.66 -6.53
C GLN A 153 8.07 -9.78 -7.56
N SER A 154 7.35 -10.89 -7.52
CA SER A 154 6.27 -11.23 -8.44
C SER A 154 5.13 -10.21 -8.39
N SER A 155 4.74 -9.76 -7.19
CA SER A 155 3.70 -8.74 -7.02
C SER A 155 4.13 -7.34 -7.45
N SER A 156 5.37 -6.92 -7.16
CA SER A 156 5.94 -5.67 -7.68
C SER A 156 5.87 -5.63 -9.20
N GLN A 157 6.40 -6.65 -9.87
CA GLN A 157 6.41 -6.72 -11.33
C GLN A 157 4.98 -6.72 -11.91
N ALA A 158 4.10 -7.56 -11.38
CA ALA A 158 2.71 -7.65 -11.84
C ALA A 158 1.96 -6.32 -11.66
N CYS A 159 2.21 -5.59 -10.58
CA CYS A 159 1.58 -4.30 -10.34
C CYS A 159 2.04 -3.25 -11.35
N ARG A 160 3.35 -3.17 -11.61
CA ARG A 160 3.93 -2.24 -12.59
C ARG A 160 3.42 -2.54 -13.99
N GLN A 161 3.34 -3.82 -14.37
CA GLN A 161 2.79 -4.24 -15.65
C GLN A 161 1.29 -3.91 -15.78
N ALA A 162 0.48 -4.25 -14.77
CA ALA A 162 -0.97 -4.03 -14.83
C ALA A 162 -1.36 -2.55 -14.99
N PHE A 163 -0.53 -1.63 -14.52
CA PHE A 163 -0.77 -0.20 -14.52
C PHE A 163 0.22 0.62 -15.38
N ALA A 164 1.03 -0.04 -16.23
CA ALA A 164 2.02 0.61 -17.08
C ALA A 164 1.42 1.73 -17.95
N GLU A 165 0.18 1.55 -18.40
CA GLU A 165 -0.58 2.47 -19.26
C GLU A 165 -1.56 3.37 -18.49
N ARG A 166 -1.46 3.48 -17.16
CA ARG A 166 -2.32 4.33 -16.31
C ARG A 166 -1.50 5.45 -15.70
N ARG A 167 -2.12 6.60 -15.38
CA ARG A 167 -1.44 7.76 -14.76
C ARG A 167 -0.74 7.40 -13.45
N TRP A 168 -1.40 6.62 -12.59
CA TRP A 168 -0.73 5.86 -11.54
C TRP A 168 -0.23 4.54 -12.13
N ASN A 169 1.09 4.31 -12.09
CA ASN A 169 1.74 3.14 -12.69
C ASN A 169 2.31 2.16 -11.66
N CYS A 170 1.84 2.23 -10.41
CA CYS A 170 2.33 1.43 -9.30
C CYS A 170 3.82 1.61 -8.92
N SER A 171 4.49 2.69 -9.35
CA SER A 171 5.90 2.95 -8.99
C SER A 171 6.14 3.08 -7.48
N SER A 172 5.11 3.44 -6.70
CA SER A 172 5.24 3.59 -5.24
C SER A 172 5.53 2.27 -4.52
N ILE A 173 5.22 1.13 -5.14
CA ILE A 173 5.62 -0.19 -4.62
C ILE A 173 7.15 -0.33 -4.61
N ASP A 174 7.80 0.35 -5.55
CA ASP A 174 9.25 0.35 -5.74
C ASP A 174 9.97 1.37 -4.85
N ILE A 175 9.35 1.90 -3.81
CA ILE A 175 10.08 2.72 -2.81
C ILE A 175 9.88 2.24 -1.39
N LEU A 176 9.13 1.15 -1.19
CA LEU A 176 9.02 0.47 0.10
C LEU A 176 10.42 0.12 0.63
N PRO A 177 10.72 0.38 1.93
CA PRO A 177 9.76 0.64 3.02
C PRO A 177 9.28 2.10 3.16
N ARG A 178 9.77 3.03 2.33
CA ARG A 178 9.29 4.42 2.31
C ARG A 178 7.92 4.48 1.64
N LYS A 179 6.87 4.46 2.46
CA LYS A 179 5.48 4.51 1.99
C LYS A 179 5.13 5.89 1.44
N ALA A 180 4.68 5.93 0.19
CA ALA A 180 4.05 7.10 -0.38
C ALA A 180 2.57 7.20 0.04
N PRO A 181 1.99 8.42 0.04
CA PRO A 181 0.60 8.66 0.44
C PRO A 181 -0.45 7.82 -0.29
N ASP A 182 -0.22 7.51 -1.56
CA ASP A 182 -1.04 6.65 -2.41
C ASP A 182 -1.10 5.19 -1.92
N LEU A 183 -0.22 4.78 -1.00
CA LEU A 183 -0.23 3.45 -0.35
C LEU A 183 -0.45 3.51 1.16
N SER A 184 -0.75 4.70 1.72
CA SER A 184 -0.93 4.89 3.16
C SER A 184 -2.24 5.56 3.58
N HIS A 185 -2.94 6.26 2.70
CA HIS A 185 -4.16 7.03 3.04
C HIS A 185 -5.47 6.28 2.80
N GLY A 186 -5.44 5.00 2.44
CA GLY A 186 -6.63 4.21 2.18
C GLY A 186 -7.25 4.49 0.81
N THR A 187 -6.42 4.74 -0.20
CA THR A 187 -6.83 4.96 -1.59
C THR A 187 -7.21 3.65 -2.28
N ARG A 188 -7.78 3.77 -3.48
CA ARG A 188 -8.08 2.63 -4.35
C ARG A 188 -6.80 1.88 -4.76
N GLU A 189 -5.73 2.61 -5.00
CA GLU A 189 -4.40 2.07 -5.32
C GLU A 189 -3.83 1.26 -4.16
N GLN A 190 -3.99 1.74 -2.93
CA GLN A 190 -3.63 0.99 -1.75
C GLN A 190 -4.45 -0.31 -1.66
N ALA A 191 -5.77 -0.24 -1.83
CA ALA A 191 -6.64 -1.41 -1.79
C ALA A 191 -6.17 -2.50 -2.77
N TRP A 192 -5.81 -2.09 -3.99
CA TRP A 192 -5.24 -2.96 -5.00
C TRP A 192 -3.95 -3.65 -4.57
N VAL A 193 -2.96 -2.89 -4.09
CA VAL A 193 -1.63 -3.45 -3.76
C VAL A 193 -1.73 -4.46 -2.62
N TYR A 194 -2.54 -4.21 -1.59
CA TYR A 194 -2.78 -5.18 -0.52
C TYR A 194 -3.42 -6.47 -1.04
N ALA A 195 -4.44 -6.37 -1.90
CA ALA A 195 -5.06 -7.54 -2.51
C ALA A 195 -4.08 -8.33 -3.40
N LEU A 196 -3.37 -7.66 -4.31
CA LEU A 196 -2.44 -8.29 -5.25
C LEU A 196 -1.32 -9.03 -4.52
N THR A 197 -0.79 -8.44 -3.47
CA THR A 197 0.36 -8.99 -2.75
C THR A 197 -0.03 -10.16 -1.86
N SER A 198 -1.25 -10.14 -1.28
CA SER A 198 -1.81 -11.31 -0.58
C SER A 198 -2.15 -12.45 -1.56
N ALA A 199 -2.62 -12.12 -2.76
CA ALA A 199 -2.84 -13.09 -3.85
C ALA A 199 -1.52 -13.72 -4.33
N ALA A 200 -0.49 -12.89 -4.55
CA ALA A 200 0.84 -13.33 -4.95
C ALA A 200 1.48 -14.26 -3.91
N LEU A 201 1.40 -13.90 -2.62
CA LEU A 201 1.91 -14.75 -1.55
C LEU A 201 1.19 -16.10 -1.48
N THR A 202 -0.13 -16.09 -1.64
CA THR A 202 -0.93 -17.33 -1.75
C THR A 202 -0.48 -18.18 -2.93
N ARG A 203 -0.26 -17.57 -4.09
CA ARG A 203 0.21 -18.26 -5.29
C ARG A 203 1.58 -18.90 -5.10
N VAL A 204 2.55 -18.11 -4.66
CA VAL A 204 3.94 -18.56 -4.57
C VAL A 204 4.05 -19.69 -3.54
N VAL A 205 3.47 -19.52 -2.35
CA VAL A 205 3.50 -20.56 -1.31
C VAL A 205 2.82 -21.86 -1.78
N ALA A 206 1.67 -21.77 -2.45
CA ALA A 206 0.99 -22.97 -2.96
C ALA A 206 1.85 -23.74 -3.97
N ARG A 207 2.60 -23.02 -4.82
CA ARG A 207 3.54 -23.61 -5.78
C ARG A 207 4.81 -24.13 -5.12
N SER A 208 5.31 -23.47 -4.07
CA SER A 208 6.46 -23.95 -3.31
C SER A 208 6.12 -25.24 -2.54
N CYS A 209 4.86 -25.45 -2.16
CA CYS A 209 4.37 -26.73 -1.63
C CYS A 209 4.36 -27.81 -2.71
N SER A 210 3.79 -27.53 -3.88
CA SER A 210 3.69 -28.53 -4.96
C SER A 210 5.03 -28.87 -5.62
N SER A 211 6.02 -27.97 -5.55
CA SER A 211 7.38 -28.24 -6.00
C SER A 211 8.26 -28.96 -4.96
N GLY A 212 7.77 -29.18 -3.75
CA GLY A 212 8.52 -29.81 -2.67
C GLY A 212 9.58 -28.92 -2.00
N ILE A 213 9.61 -27.61 -2.30
CA ILE A 213 10.51 -26.65 -1.65
C ILE A 213 10.14 -26.50 -0.16
N LEU A 214 8.84 -26.45 0.15
CA LEU A 214 8.32 -26.32 1.51
C LEU A 214 7.90 -27.69 2.04
N LYS A 215 8.64 -28.20 3.02
CA LYS A 215 8.38 -29.52 3.63
C LYS A 215 7.21 -29.53 4.61
N GLN A 216 6.77 -28.36 5.08
CA GLN A 216 5.68 -28.22 6.04
C GLN A 216 4.28 -28.26 5.42
N CYS A 217 4.20 -28.41 4.10
CA CYS A 217 2.97 -28.59 3.34
C CYS A 217 3.14 -29.71 2.31
N ALA A 218 2.03 -30.16 1.75
CA ALA A 218 1.99 -31.26 0.78
C ALA A 218 1.37 -30.80 -0.54
N CYS A 219 1.19 -31.73 -1.47
CA CYS A 219 0.40 -31.50 -2.68
C CYS A 219 -1.07 -31.22 -2.33
N GLY A 220 -1.71 -30.34 -3.10
CA GLY A 220 -3.13 -30.05 -2.98
C GLY A 220 -3.99 -31.28 -3.24
N SER A 221 -4.99 -31.50 -2.40
CA SER A 221 -5.93 -32.62 -2.54
C SER A 221 -6.88 -32.42 -3.71
N PHE A 222 -7.20 -33.50 -4.42
CA PHE A 222 -8.18 -33.55 -5.50
C PHE A 222 -9.32 -34.56 -5.19
N PRO A 223 -10.52 -34.37 -5.76
CA PRO A 223 -11.61 -35.34 -5.64
C PRO A 223 -11.22 -36.71 -6.21
N ARG A 224 -11.85 -37.79 -5.73
CA ARG A 224 -11.57 -39.15 -6.23
C ARG A 224 -11.94 -39.34 -7.70
N HIS A 225 -13.00 -38.68 -8.16
CA HIS A 225 -13.47 -38.78 -9.55
C HIS A 225 -13.42 -37.42 -10.26
N PRO A 226 -13.04 -37.40 -11.55
CA PRO A 226 -13.18 -36.22 -12.41
C PRO A 226 -14.66 -35.88 -12.60
N PRO A 227 -15.02 -34.61 -12.86
CA PRO A 227 -16.41 -34.22 -13.14
C PRO A 227 -17.02 -34.95 -14.34
N ASP A 228 -16.24 -35.10 -15.43
CA ASP A 228 -16.76 -35.57 -16.73
C ASP A 228 -16.16 -36.91 -17.19
N GLY A 229 -15.40 -37.60 -16.35
CA GLY A 229 -14.74 -38.88 -16.71
C GLY A 229 -13.60 -38.80 -17.74
N GLN A 230 -13.39 -37.65 -18.39
CA GLN A 230 -12.45 -37.49 -19.52
C GLN A 230 -10.95 -37.52 -19.16
N PHE A 231 -10.61 -37.56 -17.87
CA PHE A 231 -9.22 -37.56 -17.41
C PHE A 231 -9.09 -38.20 -16.04
N LYS A 232 -7.89 -38.62 -15.67
CA LYS A 232 -7.61 -39.07 -14.29
C LYS A 232 -6.89 -37.97 -13.52
N TRP A 233 -7.27 -37.78 -12.25
CA TRP A 233 -6.49 -36.92 -11.36
C TRP A 233 -5.14 -37.59 -11.06
N GLY A 234 -4.07 -36.80 -11.04
CA GLY A 234 -2.73 -37.27 -10.69
C GLY A 234 -1.74 -36.13 -10.65
N GLY A 235 -0.46 -36.44 -10.42
CA GLY A 235 0.57 -35.42 -10.22
C GLY A 235 0.45 -34.69 -8.89
N CYS A 236 1.17 -33.57 -8.75
CA CYS A 236 1.17 -32.75 -7.54
C CYS A 236 0.52 -31.39 -7.82
N GLY A 237 -0.68 -31.20 -7.30
CA GLY A 237 -1.40 -29.93 -7.41
C GLY A 237 -0.94 -28.90 -6.37
N ASP A 238 -1.22 -27.63 -6.62
CA ASP A 238 -0.94 -26.53 -5.70
C ASP A 238 -1.85 -26.61 -4.45
N ASP A 239 -1.27 -26.66 -3.25
CA ASP A 239 -2.05 -26.65 -1.98
C ASP A 239 -2.51 -25.24 -1.62
N ILE A 240 -3.62 -24.86 -2.26
CA ILE A 240 -4.24 -23.55 -2.08
C ILE A 240 -4.74 -23.32 -0.64
N LYS A 241 -5.16 -24.38 0.07
CA LYS A 241 -5.74 -24.25 1.41
C LYS A 241 -4.66 -23.85 2.41
N TYR A 242 -3.54 -24.59 2.41
CA TYR A 242 -2.38 -24.25 3.22
C TYR A 242 -1.87 -22.85 2.90
N ALA A 243 -1.67 -22.56 1.61
CA ALA A 243 -1.09 -21.30 1.19
C ALA A 243 -1.95 -20.08 1.53
N LYS A 244 -3.27 -20.18 1.38
CA LYS A 244 -4.22 -19.13 1.78
C LYS A 244 -4.19 -18.88 3.29
N GLN A 245 -4.06 -19.93 4.09
CA GLN A 245 -3.95 -19.80 5.55
C GLN A 245 -2.61 -19.18 5.97
N PHE A 246 -1.51 -19.57 5.33
CA PHE A 246 -0.20 -18.96 5.54
C PHE A 246 -0.23 -17.47 5.15
N ALA A 247 -0.73 -17.13 3.96
CA ALA A 247 -0.81 -15.74 3.52
C ALA A 247 -1.66 -14.90 4.49
N LYS A 248 -2.79 -15.44 4.97
CA LYS A 248 -3.61 -14.80 6.02
C LYS A 248 -2.84 -14.55 7.30
N SER A 249 -2.11 -15.54 7.82
CA SER A 249 -1.36 -15.39 9.07
C SER A 249 -0.21 -14.37 8.93
N PHE A 250 0.44 -14.33 7.77
CA PHE A 250 1.57 -13.43 7.51
C PHE A 250 1.14 -11.98 7.20
N THR A 251 0.19 -11.76 6.28
CA THR A 251 -0.21 -10.40 5.85
C THR A 251 -1.11 -9.70 6.86
N ASP A 252 -1.95 -10.45 7.58
CA ASP A 252 -2.96 -9.84 8.46
C ASP A 252 -2.47 -9.68 9.91
N ALA A 253 -1.44 -10.42 10.34
CA ALA A 253 -0.87 -10.31 11.69
C ALA A 253 -0.49 -8.87 12.10
N PRO A 254 0.24 -8.08 11.27
CA PRO A 254 0.54 -6.69 11.62
C PRO A 254 -0.71 -5.79 11.70
N LEU A 255 -1.78 -6.11 10.96
CA LEU A 255 -3.02 -5.33 10.92
C LEU A 255 -3.93 -5.61 12.13
N LYS A 256 -3.98 -6.85 12.62
CA LYS A 256 -4.77 -7.24 13.80
C LYS A 256 -4.33 -6.54 15.08
N ARG A 257 -3.02 -6.32 15.26
CA ARG A 257 -2.48 -5.65 16.45
C ARG A 257 -2.98 -4.21 16.58
N VAL A 258 -3.08 -3.50 15.45
CA VAL A 258 -3.61 -2.14 15.39
C VAL A 258 -5.06 -2.12 15.87
N ASN A 259 -5.88 -3.10 15.47
CA ASN A 259 -7.27 -3.21 15.91
C ASN A 259 -7.43 -3.55 17.41
N ARG A 260 -6.59 -4.44 17.97
CA ARG A 260 -6.66 -4.78 19.41
C ARG A 260 -6.33 -3.58 20.30
N LYS A 261 -5.31 -2.80 19.95
CA LYS A 261 -4.99 -1.54 20.67
C LYS A 261 -6.15 -0.55 20.60
N ALA A 262 -6.85 -0.47 19.46
CA ALA A 262 -8.05 0.35 19.28
C ALA A 262 -9.18 -0.02 20.23
N ALA A 263 -9.50 -1.31 20.31
CA ALA A 263 -10.58 -1.82 21.16
C ALA A 263 -10.31 -1.48 22.63
N ALA A 264 -9.06 -1.64 23.08
CA ALA A 264 -8.63 -1.27 24.43
C ALA A 264 -8.72 0.25 24.69
N THR A 265 -8.44 1.10 23.69
CA THR A 265 -8.59 2.56 23.81
C THR A 265 -10.06 3.00 23.79
N LEU A 266 -10.92 2.38 22.98
CA LEU A 266 -12.35 2.72 22.91
C LEU A 266 -13.09 2.37 24.21
N LEU A 267 -12.76 1.23 24.83
CA LEU A 267 -13.29 0.86 26.14
C LEU A 267 -12.90 1.85 27.25
N ARG A 268 -11.82 2.61 27.08
CA ARG A 268 -11.39 3.66 28.02
C ARG A 268 -12.04 5.02 27.79
N ILE A 269 -12.56 5.28 26.58
CA ILE A 269 -13.20 6.56 26.24
C ILE A 269 -14.69 6.54 26.59
N SER A 270 -15.33 5.36 26.60
CA SER A 270 -16.72 5.21 27.02
C SER A 270 -16.98 5.55 28.50
N ASP A 271 -15.94 5.67 29.33
CA ASP A 271 -16.08 6.04 30.75
C ASP A 271 -16.06 7.57 30.99
N HIS A 272 -15.88 8.40 29.96
CA HIS A 272 -15.79 9.86 30.13
C HIS A 272 -16.72 10.70 29.24
N SER A 273 -17.69 10.09 28.56
CA SER A 273 -18.58 10.78 27.60
C SER A 273 -20.03 10.99 28.06
N ASP A 274 -20.32 10.93 29.36
CA ASP A 274 -21.67 11.21 29.89
C ASP A 274 -21.86 12.66 30.41
N LEU A 275 -20.96 13.58 30.09
CA LEU A 275 -21.13 15.01 30.39
C LEU A 275 -20.80 15.84 29.15
N LEU A 276 -21.79 16.62 28.70
CA LEU A 276 -21.79 17.56 27.55
C LEU A 276 -22.36 17.00 26.24
N GLY A 277 -23.69 16.99 26.17
CA GLY A 277 -24.44 16.92 24.92
C GLY A 277 -24.32 18.22 24.11
N GLY A 278 -24.18 18.09 22.79
CA GLY A 278 -24.22 19.20 21.84
C GLY A 278 -24.42 18.70 20.42
N HIS A 279 -25.57 19.00 19.83
CA HIS A 279 -25.91 18.75 18.43
C HIS A 279 -25.04 19.61 17.50
N SER A 280 -24.37 18.99 16.52
CA SER A 280 -23.99 19.67 15.28
C SER A 280 -23.90 18.68 14.12
N SER A 281 -24.82 18.85 13.20
CA SER A 281 -24.88 18.28 11.86
C SER A 281 -23.84 18.96 10.96
N SER A 282 -22.62 18.42 10.95
CA SER A 282 -21.64 18.60 9.89
C SER A 282 -20.97 17.25 9.64
N ALA A 283 -20.64 16.94 8.39
CA ALA A 283 -20.04 15.65 8.00
C ALA A 283 -18.81 15.36 8.86
N ALA A 284 -19.00 14.52 9.88
CA ALA A 284 -18.05 14.37 10.98
C ALA A 284 -16.70 13.87 10.47
N ALA A 285 -15.72 14.78 10.39
CA ALA A 285 -14.34 14.47 10.11
C ALA A 285 -13.88 13.42 11.12
N VAL A 286 -13.49 12.24 10.63
CA VAL A 286 -12.98 11.15 11.48
C VAL A 286 -11.76 11.68 12.24
N PRO A 287 -11.75 11.63 13.58
CA PRO A 287 -10.60 12.05 14.39
C PRO A 287 -9.32 11.38 13.89
N HIS A 288 -8.22 12.13 13.81
CA HIS A 288 -6.95 11.68 13.22
C HIS A 288 -6.43 10.34 13.79
N TRP A 289 -6.67 10.07 15.08
CA TRP A 289 -6.30 8.81 15.75
C TRP A 289 -7.18 7.60 15.40
N LYS A 290 -8.40 7.80 14.87
CA LYS A 290 -9.28 6.72 14.39
C LYS A 290 -8.93 6.24 12.97
N LYS A 291 -8.28 7.10 12.17
CA LYS A 291 -7.85 6.80 10.78
C LYS A 291 -6.99 5.52 10.62
N PRO A 292 -5.96 5.23 11.44
CA PRO A 292 -5.14 4.02 11.28
C PRO A 292 -5.90 2.70 11.47
N HIS A 293 -6.96 2.69 12.28
CA HIS A 293 -7.78 1.48 12.52
C HIS A 293 -8.67 1.14 11.34
N ILE A 294 -9.26 2.18 10.74
CA ILE A 294 -10.12 2.05 9.56
C ILE A 294 -9.32 1.50 8.38
N ILE A 295 -8.14 2.09 8.13
CA ILE A 295 -7.23 1.64 7.06
C ILE A 295 -6.76 0.21 7.30
N SER A 296 -6.51 -0.19 8.55
CA SER A 296 -6.12 -1.57 8.88
C SER A 296 -7.25 -2.57 8.60
N ALA A 297 -8.49 -2.23 8.94
CA ALA A 297 -9.66 -3.06 8.63
C ALA A 297 -9.90 -3.18 7.11
N MET A 298 -9.78 -2.06 6.38
CA MET A 298 -9.84 -2.00 4.92
C MET A 298 -8.76 -2.90 4.28
N ASN A 299 -7.50 -2.76 4.73
CA ASN A 299 -6.38 -3.57 4.25
C ASN A 299 -6.58 -5.07 4.52
N MET A 300 -7.10 -5.47 5.69
CA MET A 300 -7.41 -6.88 5.98
C MET A 300 -8.51 -7.43 5.07
N HIS A 301 -9.53 -6.61 4.77
CA HIS A 301 -10.56 -6.97 3.80
C HIS A 301 -9.96 -7.20 2.41
N ASN A 302 -9.19 -6.23 1.91
CA ASN A 302 -8.58 -6.31 0.59
C ASN A 302 -7.57 -7.47 0.49
N ASN A 303 -6.77 -7.74 1.53
CA ASN A 303 -5.94 -8.94 1.61
C ASN A 303 -6.77 -10.22 1.42
N ARG A 304 -7.90 -10.33 2.13
CA ARG A 304 -8.82 -11.46 2.03
C ARG A 304 -9.40 -11.61 0.62
N VAL A 305 -9.81 -10.51 -0.01
CA VAL A 305 -10.28 -10.50 -1.42
C VAL A 305 -9.18 -11.06 -2.32
N GLY A 306 -7.95 -10.58 -2.20
CA GLY A 306 -6.80 -11.08 -2.98
C GLY A 306 -6.58 -12.58 -2.83
N ARG A 307 -6.58 -13.10 -1.59
CA ARG A 307 -6.48 -14.55 -1.36
C ARG A 307 -7.63 -15.34 -1.96
N LYS A 308 -8.84 -14.77 -1.96
CA LYS A 308 -10.03 -15.40 -2.55
C LYS A 308 -9.92 -15.45 -4.08
N VAL A 309 -9.47 -14.37 -4.72
CA VAL A 309 -9.21 -14.33 -6.16
C VAL A 309 -8.14 -15.34 -6.56
N ALA A 310 -7.05 -15.47 -5.78
CA ALA A 310 -6.05 -16.51 -6.02
C ALA A 310 -6.67 -17.92 -5.92
N GLU A 311 -7.48 -18.19 -4.89
CA GLU A 311 -8.19 -19.46 -4.74
C GLU A 311 -9.14 -19.76 -5.91
N GLN A 312 -9.88 -18.77 -6.39
CA GLN A 312 -10.79 -18.89 -7.54
C GLN A 312 -10.05 -18.97 -8.89
N SER A 313 -8.76 -18.61 -8.93
CA SER A 313 -7.95 -18.67 -10.15
C SER A 313 -7.33 -20.05 -10.38
N LEU A 314 -7.59 -21.04 -9.52
CA LEU A 314 -7.05 -22.38 -9.64
C LEU A 314 -7.61 -23.10 -10.88
N GLN A 315 -6.73 -23.55 -11.77
CA GLN A 315 -7.09 -24.16 -13.05
C GLN A 315 -6.69 -25.63 -13.08
N THR A 316 -7.46 -26.44 -13.80
CA THR A 316 -7.08 -27.81 -14.13
C THR A 316 -6.06 -27.77 -15.28
N GLN A 317 -4.86 -28.26 -15.03
CA GLN A 317 -3.79 -28.43 -15.99
C GLN A 317 -3.62 -29.92 -16.29
N CYS A 318 -3.39 -30.28 -17.55
CA CYS A 318 -3.35 -31.68 -17.98
C CYS A 318 -2.09 -31.98 -18.79
N LYS A 319 -1.55 -33.18 -18.61
CA LYS A 319 -0.53 -33.78 -19.48
C LYS A 319 -1.13 -34.95 -20.24
N CYS A 320 -0.91 -34.96 -21.54
CA CYS A 320 -1.36 -36.02 -22.43
C CYS A 320 -0.30 -37.14 -22.51
N HIS A 321 -0.77 -38.39 -22.52
CA HIS A 321 0.08 -39.58 -22.46
C HIS A 321 -0.22 -40.60 -23.57
N GLY A 322 -1.08 -40.27 -24.54
CA GLY A 322 -1.42 -41.17 -25.64
C GLY A 322 -0.27 -41.34 -26.65
N VAL A 323 -0.38 -42.39 -27.46
CA VAL A 323 0.56 -42.68 -28.55
C VAL A 323 0.73 -41.45 -29.45
N SER A 324 1.98 -41.15 -29.81
CA SER A 324 2.35 -39.97 -30.63
C SER A 324 1.89 -38.61 -30.05
N GLY A 325 1.69 -38.51 -28.73
CA GLY A 325 1.24 -37.28 -28.08
C GLY A 325 -0.28 -37.09 -28.04
N SER A 326 -1.06 -38.12 -28.39
CA SER A 326 -2.53 -38.08 -28.30
C SER A 326 -3.02 -37.76 -26.87
N CYS A 327 -4.11 -37.00 -26.78
CA CYS A 327 -4.74 -36.61 -25.51
C CYS A 327 -5.91 -37.51 -25.08
N GLN A 328 -6.09 -38.68 -25.72
CA GLN A 328 -7.13 -39.65 -25.35
C GLN A 328 -6.99 -40.13 -23.89
N ILE A 329 -5.75 -40.26 -23.42
CA ILE A 329 -5.43 -40.50 -22.01
C ILE A 329 -4.64 -39.30 -21.50
N LYS A 330 -5.17 -38.61 -20.51
CA LYS A 330 -4.53 -37.47 -19.87
C LYS A 330 -4.64 -37.51 -18.35
N THR A 331 -3.58 -37.07 -17.71
CA THR A 331 -3.50 -36.92 -16.25
C THR A 331 -3.56 -35.44 -15.94
N CYS A 332 -4.43 -35.02 -15.02
CA CYS A 332 -4.58 -33.62 -14.68
C CYS A 332 -4.36 -33.34 -13.19
N TRP A 333 -3.88 -32.14 -12.89
CA TRP A 333 -3.71 -31.58 -11.55
C TRP A 333 -4.25 -30.17 -11.50
N ARG A 334 -4.40 -29.62 -10.30
CA ARG A 334 -4.78 -28.22 -10.11
C ARG A 334 -3.56 -27.35 -9.91
N SER A 335 -3.41 -26.29 -10.70
CA SER A 335 -2.32 -25.33 -10.54
C SER A 335 -2.80 -23.90 -10.76
N LEU A 336 -2.16 -22.96 -10.07
CA LEU A 336 -2.42 -21.54 -10.20
C LEU A 336 -1.74 -20.98 -11.45
N PRO A 337 -2.40 -20.06 -12.17
CA PRO A 337 -1.83 -19.36 -13.31
C PRO A 337 -0.85 -18.26 -12.88
N PRO A 338 0.08 -17.83 -13.76
CA PRO A 338 1.01 -16.73 -13.49
C PRO A 338 0.33 -15.52 -12.83
N ILE A 339 1.07 -14.82 -11.96
CA ILE A 339 0.51 -13.69 -11.19
C ILE A 339 -0.09 -12.60 -12.09
N GLY A 340 0.43 -12.43 -13.31
CA GLY A 340 -0.09 -11.48 -14.29
C GLY A 340 -1.53 -11.79 -14.70
N GLU A 341 -1.89 -13.07 -14.84
CA GLU A 341 -3.28 -13.45 -15.15
C GLU A 341 -4.20 -13.19 -13.96
N ILE A 342 -3.75 -13.51 -12.74
CA ILE A 342 -4.49 -13.21 -11.50
C ILE A 342 -4.68 -11.69 -11.36
N ALA A 343 -3.65 -10.90 -11.64
CA ALA A 343 -3.71 -9.43 -11.63
C ALA A 343 -4.69 -8.90 -12.69
N ASN A 344 -4.71 -9.47 -13.89
CA ASN A 344 -5.66 -9.10 -14.94
C ASN A 344 -7.10 -9.37 -14.53
N ARG A 345 -7.40 -10.54 -13.95
CA ARG A 345 -8.73 -10.87 -13.41
C ARG A 345 -9.15 -9.90 -12.31
N MET A 346 -8.22 -9.56 -11.43
CA MET A 346 -8.50 -8.65 -10.34
C MET A 346 -8.78 -7.23 -10.87
N LYS A 347 -8.29 -6.84 -12.06
CA LYS A 347 -8.30 -5.44 -12.55
C LYS A 347 -9.71 -4.88 -12.72
N THR A 348 -10.67 -5.75 -13.02
CA THR A 348 -12.10 -5.43 -13.01
C THR A 348 -12.57 -5.03 -11.61
N LEU A 349 -12.15 -5.73 -10.55
CA LEU A 349 -12.45 -5.38 -9.16
C LEU A 349 -11.85 -4.03 -8.74
N TYR A 350 -10.70 -3.64 -9.32
CA TYR A 350 -10.17 -2.28 -9.12
C TYR A 350 -11.05 -1.22 -9.78
N GLY A 351 -11.53 -1.47 -11.00
CA GLY A 351 -12.44 -0.56 -11.70
C GLY A 351 -13.75 -0.35 -10.93
N LEU A 352 -14.26 -1.42 -10.33
CA LEU A 352 -15.52 -1.47 -9.56
C LEU A 352 -15.34 -1.24 -8.05
N ALA A 353 -14.14 -0.90 -7.59
CA ALA A 353 -13.85 -0.77 -6.17
C ALA A 353 -14.79 0.25 -5.49
N VAL A 354 -15.25 -0.09 -4.28
CA VAL A 354 -16.29 0.66 -3.58
C VAL A 354 -15.68 1.61 -2.54
N GLU A 355 -16.11 2.85 -2.55
CA GLU A 355 -15.79 3.81 -1.48
C GLU A 355 -16.64 3.49 -0.24
N VAL A 356 -16.00 3.36 0.93
CA VAL A 356 -16.66 3.06 2.19
C VAL A 356 -16.34 4.11 3.23
N THR A 357 -17.28 4.31 4.15
CA THR A 357 -17.08 5.16 5.33
C THR A 357 -17.12 4.31 6.61
N PRO A 358 -16.41 4.74 7.66
CA PRO A 358 -16.52 4.12 8.97
C PRO A 358 -17.94 4.25 9.52
N ARG A 359 -18.50 3.17 10.04
CA ARG A 359 -19.78 3.19 10.78
C ARG A 359 -19.62 3.91 12.11
N ARG A 360 -20.63 4.70 12.49
CA ARG A 360 -20.70 5.29 13.83
C ARG A 360 -21.09 4.21 14.85
N PRO A 361 -20.58 4.26 16.11
CA PRO A 361 -20.91 3.28 17.15
C PRO A 361 -22.41 3.09 17.41
N ASN A 362 -23.22 4.17 17.33
CA ASN A 362 -24.68 4.09 17.52
C ASN A 362 -25.41 3.30 16.44
N ASP A 363 -24.90 3.27 15.20
CA ASP A 363 -25.48 2.48 14.11
C ASP A 363 -25.22 0.98 14.29
N MET A 364 -24.16 0.62 15.03
CA MET A 364 -23.79 -0.77 15.33
C MET A 364 -24.74 -1.39 16.36
N ARG A 365 -25.14 -0.64 17.40
CA ARG A 365 -26.15 -1.08 18.38
C ARG A 365 -27.52 -1.31 17.73
N ARG A 366 -27.92 -0.45 16.80
CA ARG A 366 -29.24 -0.51 16.14
C ARG A 366 -29.39 -1.76 15.26
N ARG A 367 -28.33 -2.22 14.58
CA ARG A 367 -28.34 -3.50 13.83
C ARG A 367 -28.21 -4.73 14.72
N SER A 368 -27.42 -4.69 15.79
CA SER A 368 -27.40 -5.80 16.76
C SER A 368 -28.76 -6.01 17.39
N ALA A 369 -29.52 -4.95 17.68
CA ALA A 369 -30.90 -5.06 18.18
C ALA A 369 -31.86 -5.71 17.14
N VAL A 370 -31.71 -5.40 15.85
CA VAL A 370 -32.50 -6.02 14.77
C VAL A 370 -32.12 -7.49 14.55
N ALA A 371 -30.83 -7.84 14.69
CA ALA A 371 -30.34 -9.21 14.59
C ALA A 371 -30.65 -10.07 15.82
N SER A 372 -30.94 -9.47 16.98
CA SER A 372 -31.36 -10.17 18.20
C SER A 372 -32.86 -10.51 18.24
N GLY A 373 -33.61 -10.28 17.15
CA GLY A 373 -34.98 -10.76 17.02
C GLY A 373 -35.04 -12.29 17.09
N ARG A 374 -36.04 -12.82 17.79
CA ARG A 374 -36.26 -14.25 18.14
C ARG A 374 -36.12 -15.25 16.97
N LEU A 375 -36.21 -14.80 15.72
CA LEU A 375 -36.07 -15.59 14.50
C LEU A 375 -34.60 -15.89 14.11
N ALA A 376 -33.64 -15.04 14.47
CA ALA A 376 -32.22 -15.22 14.11
C ALA A 376 -31.49 -16.25 14.98
N MET A 377 -31.97 -16.47 16.21
CA MET A 377 -31.36 -17.38 17.18
C MET A 377 -31.53 -18.86 16.77
N LEU A 378 -32.61 -19.21 16.06
CA LEU A 378 -32.85 -20.58 15.59
C LEU A 378 -31.94 -20.98 14.42
N THR A 379 -31.37 -20.03 13.68
CA THR A 379 -30.44 -20.29 12.57
C THR A 379 -28.96 -20.30 12.96
N ALA A 380 -28.62 -19.99 14.23
CA ALA A 380 -27.25 -19.74 14.66
C ALA A 380 -26.52 -20.94 15.31
N ILE A 381 -27.19 -22.09 15.50
CA ILE A 381 -26.61 -23.23 16.24
C ILE A 381 -25.88 -24.24 15.32
N GLN A 382 -26.09 -24.23 13.99
CA GLN A 382 -25.53 -25.27 13.10
C GLN A 382 -24.28 -24.88 12.29
N HIS A 383 -23.82 -23.61 12.27
CA HIS A 383 -22.71 -23.21 11.39
C HIS A 383 -21.62 -22.34 12.06
N HIS A 384 -20.51 -22.98 12.40
CA HIS A 384 -19.22 -22.31 12.61
C HIS A 384 -18.65 -21.79 11.25
N HIS A 385 -18.72 -20.46 11.05
CA HIS A 385 -18.00 -19.60 10.07
C HIS A 385 -18.50 -19.65 8.60
N PRO A 386 -18.67 -18.50 7.87
CA PRO A 386 -17.57 -17.59 7.47
C PRO A 386 -17.88 -16.06 7.51
N GLN A 387 -16.83 -15.27 7.75
CA GLN A 387 -16.50 -13.99 7.08
C GLN A 387 -17.57 -12.89 6.85
N THR A 388 -18.13 -12.28 7.89
CA THR A 388 -18.84 -11.00 7.71
C THR A 388 -17.93 -9.88 7.14
N PRO A 389 -18.46 -8.92 6.36
CA PRO A 389 -17.75 -7.67 6.04
C PRO A 389 -17.32 -7.01 7.36
N PRO A 390 -16.20 -6.25 7.41
CA PRO A 390 -15.77 -5.64 8.67
C PRO A 390 -16.94 -4.83 9.24
N SER A 391 -17.45 -5.24 10.41
CA SER A 391 -18.66 -4.69 11.03
C SER A 391 -18.62 -3.16 11.19
N MET A 392 -17.41 -2.60 11.19
CA MET A 392 -17.07 -1.19 11.31
C MET A 392 -17.18 -0.36 10.01
N MET A 393 -17.51 -0.92 8.85
CA MET A 393 -17.58 -0.17 7.56
C MET A 393 -18.98 -0.21 6.94
N ALA A 394 -19.42 0.93 6.40
CA ALA A 394 -20.63 1.07 5.58
C ALA A 394 -20.27 1.61 4.20
N SER A 395 -20.97 1.15 3.16
CA SER A 395 -20.87 1.75 1.82
C SER A 395 -21.33 3.22 1.87
N THR A 396 -20.65 4.11 1.14
CA THR A 396 -21.09 5.51 0.96
C THR A 396 -22.20 5.65 -0.06
N ALA A 397 -22.42 4.63 -0.90
CA ALA A 397 -23.50 4.61 -1.86
C ALA A 397 -24.85 4.40 -1.14
N VAL A 398 -25.64 5.48 -1.06
CA VAL A 398 -27.04 5.47 -0.58
C VAL A 398 -28.01 4.87 -1.62
N ARG A 399 -27.52 4.39 -2.77
CA ARG A 399 -28.33 3.64 -3.74
C ARG A 399 -27.77 2.23 -3.89
N ASP A 400 -28.65 1.27 -3.56
CA ASP A 400 -28.63 -0.17 -3.84
C ASP A 400 -27.41 -1.00 -3.38
N GLY A 401 -27.53 -1.65 -2.22
CA GLY A 401 -26.94 -2.99 -2.03
C GLY A 401 -25.66 -3.15 -1.20
N GLY A 402 -25.01 -2.08 -0.73
CA GLY A 402 -23.77 -2.23 0.05
C GLY A 402 -22.58 -2.70 -0.80
N PHE A 403 -21.57 -3.33 -0.19
CA PHE A 403 -20.44 -3.95 -0.91
C PHE A 403 -20.41 -5.45 -0.61
N ASN A 404 -20.00 -6.25 -1.59
CA ASN A 404 -19.88 -7.70 -1.47
C ASN A 404 -18.54 -8.09 -0.83
N GLU A 405 -18.45 -9.33 -0.32
CA GLU A 405 -17.21 -9.83 0.29
C GLU A 405 -16.03 -9.92 -0.69
N GLN A 406 -16.31 -9.93 -2.00
CA GLN A 406 -15.33 -10.02 -3.07
C GLN A 406 -14.94 -8.64 -3.63
N ASP A 407 -15.59 -7.56 -3.19
CA ASP A 407 -15.31 -6.22 -3.69
C ASP A 407 -14.08 -5.64 -3.00
N LEU A 408 -13.24 -4.96 -3.76
CA LEU A 408 -12.20 -4.10 -3.18
C LEU A 408 -12.85 -2.85 -2.59
N ILE A 409 -12.39 -2.46 -1.40
CA ILE A 409 -12.93 -1.27 -0.71
C ILE A 409 -11.82 -0.26 -0.43
N TYR A 410 -12.16 1.03 -0.52
CA TYR A 410 -11.27 2.14 -0.20
C TYR A 410 -12.02 3.22 0.59
N ILE A 411 -11.30 4.09 1.31
CA ILE A 411 -11.91 5.13 2.17
C ILE A 411 -11.56 6.56 1.76
N THR A 412 -10.55 6.72 0.91
CA THR A 412 -10.07 8.01 0.43
C THR A 412 -10.06 7.99 -1.08
N LYS A 413 -10.68 8.99 -1.71
CA LYS A 413 -10.65 9.13 -3.16
C LYS A 413 -9.23 9.27 -3.68
N SER A 414 -8.94 8.62 -4.79
CA SER A 414 -7.64 8.71 -5.46
C SER A 414 -7.38 10.15 -5.91
N PRO A 415 -6.16 10.68 -5.70
CA PRO A 415 -5.80 12.02 -6.13
C PRO A 415 -5.66 12.12 -7.65
N ASP A 416 -5.48 13.34 -8.15
CA ASP A 416 -5.07 13.53 -9.53
C ASP A 416 -3.59 13.15 -9.73
N TYR A 417 -3.37 12.06 -10.47
CA TYR A 417 -2.03 11.57 -10.79
C TYR A 417 -1.35 12.28 -11.98
N CYS A 418 -1.99 13.30 -12.57
CA CYS A 418 -1.43 14.05 -13.70
C CYS A 418 -0.21 14.88 -13.33
N ARG A 419 -0.26 15.59 -12.21
CA ARG A 419 0.80 16.50 -11.74
C ARG A 419 1.53 15.89 -10.55
N ARG A 420 2.82 16.18 -10.43
CA ARG A 420 3.61 15.74 -9.29
C ARG A 420 3.15 16.48 -8.04
N ASP A 421 2.77 15.71 -7.02
CA ASP A 421 2.41 16.24 -5.72
C ASP A 421 2.87 15.26 -4.62
N LYS A 422 3.77 15.74 -3.77
CA LYS A 422 4.35 14.95 -2.68
C LYS A 422 3.33 14.62 -1.60
N GLN A 423 2.30 15.44 -1.39
CA GLN A 423 1.32 15.25 -0.32
C GLN A 423 0.30 14.16 -0.67
N SER A 424 -0.15 14.12 -1.92
CA SER A 424 -1.01 13.04 -2.43
C SER A 424 -0.26 11.79 -2.86
N GLY A 425 1.07 11.86 -2.98
CA GLY A 425 1.91 10.75 -3.45
C GLY A 425 1.93 10.60 -4.97
N SER A 426 1.39 11.58 -5.69
CA SER A 426 1.47 11.60 -7.15
C SER A 426 2.90 11.92 -7.63
N LEU A 427 3.44 11.08 -8.50
CA LEU A 427 4.72 11.35 -9.18
C LEU A 427 4.55 12.24 -10.43
N GLY A 428 3.33 12.41 -10.92
CA GLY A 428 3.03 13.06 -12.20
C GLY A 428 3.29 12.17 -13.42
N THR A 429 2.88 12.64 -14.59
CA THR A 429 3.04 11.90 -15.86
C THR A 429 4.11 12.47 -16.80
N VAL A 430 4.81 13.53 -16.40
CA VAL A 430 5.91 14.14 -17.18
C VAL A 430 7.00 13.10 -17.48
N GLY A 431 7.46 13.07 -18.72
CA GLY A 431 8.51 12.15 -19.18
C GLY A 431 8.07 10.70 -19.34
N ARG A 432 6.78 10.39 -19.23
CA ARG A 432 6.28 9.03 -19.48
C ARG A 432 6.04 8.80 -20.95
N THR A 433 6.42 7.62 -21.42
CA THR A 433 6.07 7.13 -22.75
C THR A 433 4.56 7.00 -22.87
N CYS A 434 4.00 7.46 -23.98
CA CYS A 434 2.58 7.36 -24.31
C CYS A 434 2.41 6.90 -25.75
N ASN A 435 1.21 6.41 -26.06
CA ASN A 435 0.86 6.00 -27.41
C ASN A 435 0.11 7.13 -28.14
N ALA A 436 0.68 7.66 -29.23
CA ALA A 436 0.05 8.73 -30.00
C ALA A 436 -1.02 8.23 -30.99
N THR A 437 -1.04 6.94 -31.33
CA THR A 437 -1.92 6.41 -32.39
C THR A 437 -3.31 6.01 -31.90
N HIS A 438 -3.47 5.69 -30.62
CA HIS A 438 -4.75 5.23 -30.06
C HIS A 438 -5.36 6.28 -29.13
N GLU A 439 -6.37 7.03 -29.55
CA GLU A 439 -6.94 8.11 -28.73
C GLU A 439 -7.66 7.63 -27.45
N SER A 440 -8.38 6.51 -27.52
CA SER A 440 -9.30 6.06 -26.46
C SER A 440 -8.66 5.17 -25.38
N SER A 441 -7.41 4.73 -25.56
CA SER A 441 -6.73 3.86 -24.59
C SER A 441 -6.24 4.66 -23.38
N SER A 442 -6.14 4.04 -22.20
CA SER A 442 -5.63 4.77 -21.02
C SER A 442 -4.17 5.22 -21.18
N GLY A 443 -3.41 4.50 -22.01
CA GLY A 443 -2.03 4.77 -22.38
C GLY A 443 -1.86 5.79 -23.50
N SER A 444 -2.97 6.29 -24.05
CA SER A 444 -2.94 7.31 -25.09
C SER A 444 -2.25 8.57 -24.62
N CYS A 445 -1.57 9.28 -25.51
CA CYS A 445 -1.00 10.58 -25.16
C CYS A 445 -2.09 11.58 -24.73
N ALA A 446 -3.31 11.47 -25.27
CA ALA A 446 -4.46 12.26 -24.84
C ALA A 446 -4.84 12.00 -23.37
N SER A 447 -4.90 10.72 -22.96
CA SER A 447 -5.26 10.31 -21.59
C SER A 447 -4.12 10.50 -20.59
N LEU A 448 -2.90 10.07 -20.95
CA LEU A 448 -1.76 9.97 -20.04
C LEU A 448 -1.08 11.33 -19.81
N CYS A 449 -1.02 12.19 -20.83
CA CYS A 449 -0.35 13.49 -20.74
C CYS A 449 -1.26 14.61 -20.23
N CYS A 450 -2.53 14.30 -19.95
CA CYS A 450 -3.48 15.22 -19.30
C CYS A 450 -3.61 16.58 -20.00
N GLY A 451 -3.66 16.56 -21.34
CA GLY A 451 -3.81 17.77 -22.16
C GLY A 451 -2.55 18.64 -22.31
N ARG A 452 -1.40 18.26 -21.71
CA ARG A 452 -0.14 19.02 -21.86
C ARG A 452 0.57 18.80 -23.21
N GLY A 453 0.10 17.83 -23.99
CA GLY A 453 0.77 17.35 -25.19
C GLY A 453 1.97 16.45 -24.88
N TYR A 454 2.68 16.06 -25.93
CA TYR A 454 3.85 15.18 -25.88
C TYR A 454 4.97 15.72 -26.77
N ILE A 455 6.20 15.27 -26.53
CA ILE A 455 7.34 15.41 -27.42
C ILE A 455 7.59 14.08 -28.13
N THR A 456 8.09 14.13 -29.36
CA THR A 456 8.55 12.94 -30.09
C THR A 456 10.06 12.92 -30.07
N VAL A 457 10.64 11.81 -29.63
CA VAL A 457 12.08 11.60 -29.55
C VAL A 457 12.43 10.37 -30.37
N LEU A 458 13.37 10.49 -31.31
CA LEU A 458 13.95 9.35 -32.00
C LEU A 458 14.87 8.60 -31.03
N ARG A 459 14.58 7.32 -30.81
CA ARG A 459 15.35 6.42 -29.96
C ARG A 459 15.91 5.29 -30.82
N GLU A 460 17.20 5.00 -30.69
CA GLU A 460 17.77 3.78 -31.22
C GLU A 460 17.25 2.60 -30.39
N GLN A 461 16.47 1.71 -31.01
CA GLN A 461 16.03 0.47 -30.42
C GLN A 461 16.92 -0.65 -30.92
N VAL A 462 17.46 -1.41 -29.96
CA VAL A 462 18.32 -2.57 -30.23
C VAL A 462 17.50 -3.83 -29.97
N GLU A 463 17.40 -4.68 -30.98
CA GLU A 463 16.66 -5.93 -30.88
C GLU A 463 17.42 -7.10 -31.48
N ARG A 464 17.02 -8.32 -31.10
CA ARG A 464 17.51 -9.55 -31.72
C ARG A 464 16.68 -9.81 -32.97
N CYS A 465 17.34 -9.80 -34.12
CA CYS A 465 16.73 -9.97 -35.43
C CYS A 465 17.37 -11.13 -36.19
N HIS A 466 16.72 -11.56 -37.27
CA HIS A 466 17.24 -12.62 -38.15
C HIS A 466 17.72 -13.87 -37.40
N CYS A 467 16.93 -14.30 -36.42
CA CYS A 467 17.23 -15.47 -35.60
C CYS A 467 17.14 -16.75 -36.44
N LYS A 468 18.20 -17.55 -36.45
CA LYS A 468 18.25 -18.88 -37.08
C LYS A 468 18.41 -19.95 -36.01
N TYR A 469 17.59 -21.00 -36.10
CA TYR A 469 17.70 -22.18 -35.26
C TYR A 469 18.76 -23.11 -35.86
N ILE A 470 19.76 -23.47 -35.06
CA ILE A 470 20.82 -24.40 -35.45
C ILE A 470 20.50 -25.76 -34.87
N TRP A 471 20.06 -26.67 -35.74
CA TRP A 471 19.52 -27.97 -35.38
C TRP A 471 20.51 -28.84 -34.61
N CYS A 472 21.80 -28.81 -34.98
CA CYS A 472 22.84 -29.63 -34.36
C CYS A 472 23.20 -29.24 -32.93
N CYS A 473 22.78 -28.07 -32.43
CA CYS A 473 23.18 -27.59 -31.10
C CYS A 473 22.00 -27.08 -30.24
N THR A 474 20.75 -27.27 -30.69
CA THR A 474 19.56 -26.65 -30.05
C THR A 474 19.72 -25.15 -29.75
N GLN A 475 20.54 -24.46 -30.54
CA GLN A 475 20.94 -23.07 -30.29
C GLN A 475 20.19 -22.14 -31.26
N VAL A 476 19.65 -21.04 -30.74
CA VAL A 476 19.16 -19.93 -31.56
C VAL A 476 20.26 -18.87 -31.67
N ARG A 477 20.78 -18.64 -32.88
CA ARG A 477 21.70 -17.53 -33.16
C ARG A 477 20.93 -16.39 -33.83
N CYS A 478 20.97 -15.22 -33.22
CA CYS A 478 20.37 -14.00 -33.76
C CYS A 478 21.45 -12.97 -34.04
N LYS A 479 21.21 -12.10 -35.01
CA LYS A 479 21.97 -10.86 -35.18
C LYS A 479 21.39 -9.79 -34.25
N THR A 480 22.21 -8.79 -33.94
CA THR A 480 21.75 -7.59 -33.23
C THR A 480 21.42 -6.54 -34.28
N CYS A 481 20.14 -6.17 -34.40
CA CYS A 481 19.72 -5.08 -35.27
C CYS A 481 19.53 -3.82 -34.45
N ARG A 482 19.78 -2.67 -35.09
CA ARG A 482 19.52 -1.35 -34.55
C ARG A 482 18.63 -0.62 -35.54
N HIS A 483 17.54 -0.05 -35.05
CA HIS A 483 16.66 0.78 -35.86
C HIS A 483 16.18 1.98 -35.04
N GLN A 484 15.88 3.08 -35.72
CA GLN A 484 15.36 4.29 -35.09
C GLN A 484 13.84 4.15 -34.95
N VAL A 485 13.32 4.33 -33.73
CA VAL A 485 11.88 4.37 -33.46
C VAL A 485 11.49 5.73 -32.89
N GLU A 486 10.33 6.22 -33.32
CA GLU A 486 9.71 7.39 -32.70
C GLU A 486 9.08 7.01 -31.36
N VAL A 487 9.51 7.67 -30.29
CA VAL A 487 8.95 7.49 -28.94
C VAL A 487 8.31 8.79 -28.49
N HIS A 488 7.01 8.73 -28.18
CA HIS A 488 6.27 9.88 -27.68
C HIS A 488 6.33 9.94 -26.16
N MET A 489 6.68 11.09 -25.59
CA MET A 489 6.82 11.29 -24.15
C MET A 489 6.02 12.51 -23.69
N CYS A 490 5.27 12.37 -22.60
CA CYS A 490 4.47 13.48 -22.06
C CYS A 490 5.34 14.67 -21.62
N LYS A 491 4.88 15.88 -21.94
CA LYS A 491 5.47 17.15 -21.48
C LYS A 491 5.29 17.38 -19.98
#